data_AF-A0A5R8Y722-F1
#
_entry.id   AF-A0A5R8Y722-F1
#
_cell.length_a   1.000
_cell.length_b   1.000
_cell.length_c   1.000
_cell.angle_alpha   90.00
_cell.angle_beta   90.00
_cell.angle_gamma   90.00
#
_symmetry.space_group_name_H-M   'P 1'
#
loop_
_entity.id
_entity.type
_entity.pdbx_description
1 polymer ?
#
loop_
_entity_poly.entity_id
_entity_poly.type
_entity_poly.pdbx_seq_one_letter_code
_entity_poly.pdbx_strand_id
1 'polypeptide(L)'
;MPRRDDTDPYAAFAPSLPKSKGWQRRSKLVRGMAFFTFTLLLSGLVFWLLNLAFGPTDASDAAGSANSPVKPAEIDQSAIKHDAPSQTKAETENAQADAPPVPKLQGPDAGQIVAPPSRNVTPNFQLSPLHQAKPLTRAVGKALPPPPKLPPLPLIFRKVGILGPNRLVLITKQRSQSVTLSHVTIPDPKALCSFGGRKVPCYKMGKTALSRFIRGRAVGCIGLQDVQERTAKAGSQTAQCFLGSGLKSRLTGDEQARVTDLAAWMVRYGWVVPDDGQYQEELADAKRLKRGLYAPEPSADELEALRQQQAESEALALEIDTSAAATVKQGETAKEEEQDLSLFSGDVLAPDQVSVPVLP
;
A
#
# COMPACT_ATOMS: atom_id res chain seq x y z
N MET A 1 -33.18 23.19 -7.95
CA MET A 1 -31.87 22.52 -7.89
C MET A 1 -32.08 21.12 -7.34
N PRO A 2 -31.62 20.04 -7.99
CA PRO A 2 -31.75 18.69 -7.47
C PRO A 2 -30.81 18.49 -6.26
N ARG A 3 -31.25 17.70 -5.28
CA ARG A 3 -30.33 17.15 -4.26
C ARG A 3 -29.40 16.14 -4.93
N ARG A 4 -28.19 16.02 -4.38
CA ARG A 4 -27.21 14.99 -4.73
C ARG A 4 -27.27 13.95 -3.62
N ASP A 5 -27.65 12.72 -3.94
CA ASP A 5 -27.72 11.65 -2.94
C ASP A 5 -26.34 11.03 -2.75
N ASP A 6 -25.68 11.40 -1.65
CA ASP A 6 -24.40 10.84 -1.23
C ASP A 6 -24.58 9.38 -0.80
N THR A 7 -24.38 8.46 -1.75
CA THR A 7 -24.51 7.01 -1.56
C THR A 7 -23.14 6.39 -1.30
N ASP A 8 -22.86 6.08 -0.03
CA ASP A 8 -21.59 5.47 0.43
C ASP A 8 -21.33 4.08 -0.20
N PRO A 9 -20.31 3.91 -1.06
CA PRO A 9 -20.09 2.64 -1.78
C PRO A 9 -19.32 1.59 -0.96
N TYR A 10 -19.17 1.77 0.36
CA TYR A 10 -18.25 0.98 1.20
C TYR A 10 -18.93 0.04 2.23
N ALA A 11 -20.27 -0.01 2.29
CA ALA A 11 -20.99 -0.74 3.34
C ALA A 11 -20.96 -2.29 3.24
N ALA A 12 -20.52 -2.88 2.12
CA ALA A 12 -20.89 -4.23 1.71
C ALA A 12 -19.75 -5.28 1.64
N PHE A 13 -18.79 -5.28 2.57
CA PHE A 13 -17.78 -6.37 2.69
C PHE A 13 -17.49 -6.80 4.14
N ALA A 14 -18.41 -7.58 4.71
CA ALA A 14 -18.17 -8.35 5.94
C ALA A 14 -17.70 -9.79 5.58
N PRO A 15 -16.42 -10.14 5.74
CA PRO A 15 -15.94 -11.48 5.39
C PRO A 15 -16.40 -12.51 6.43
N SER A 16 -17.16 -13.51 5.99
CA SER A 16 -17.57 -14.64 6.83
C SER A 16 -16.35 -15.49 7.24
N LEU A 17 -16.21 -15.75 8.54
CA LEU A 17 -15.10 -16.53 9.07
C LEU A 17 -15.28 -18.03 8.72
N PRO A 18 -14.31 -18.67 8.03
CA PRO A 18 -14.42 -20.07 7.67
C PRO A 18 -14.28 -20.99 8.90
N LYS A 19 -15.25 -21.88 9.11
CA LYS A 19 -15.24 -22.88 10.19
C LYS A 19 -14.00 -23.79 10.09
N SER A 20 -13.36 -24.05 11.22
CA SER A 20 -12.03 -24.66 11.33
C SER A 20 -12.01 -26.20 11.14
N LYS A 21 -12.00 -26.67 9.88
CA LYS A 21 -11.64 -28.07 9.55
C LYS A 21 -10.13 -28.33 9.76
N GLY A 22 -9.71 -28.41 11.03
CA GLY A 22 -8.29 -28.35 11.43
C GLY A 22 -7.47 -29.63 11.22
N TRP A 23 -8.09 -30.81 11.19
CA TRP A 23 -7.34 -32.08 11.33
C TRP A 23 -6.68 -32.57 10.01
N GLN A 24 -7.41 -32.50 8.89
CA GLN A 24 -6.99 -33.02 7.57
C GLN A 24 -5.81 -32.28 6.90
N ARG A 25 -5.30 -31.17 7.46
CA ARG A 25 -4.21 -30.39 6.83
C ARG A 25 -2.78 -30.82 7.23
N ARG A 26 -2.59 -31.53 8.34
CA ARG A 26 -1.23 -31.89 8.83
C ARG A 26 -0.53 -32.92 7.94
N SER A 27 -1.24 -33.94 7.46
CA SER A 27 -0.68 -35.02 6.62
C SER A 27 -0.11 -34.53 5.28
N LYS A 28 -0.81 -33.60 4.59
CA LYS A 28 -0.35 -33.05 3.31
C LYS A 28 0.94 -32.23 3.44
N LEU A 29 1.15 -31.56 4.57
CA LEU A 29 2.34 -30.72 4.79
C LEU A 29 3.60 -31.57 5.02
N VAL A 30 3.49 -32.65 5.81
CA VAL A 30 4.58 -33.64 5.98
C VAL A 30 4.94 -34.30 4.66
N ARG A 31 3.94 -34.76 3.90
CA ARG A 31 4.17 -35.43 2.60
C ARG A 31 4.83 -34.51 1.57
N GLY A 32 4.48 -33.21 1.56
CA GLY A 32 5.14 -32.22 0.71
C GLY A 32 6.59 -31.93 1.12
N MET A 33 6.90 -31.88 2.41
CA MET A 33 8.26 -31.66 2.91
C MET A 33 9.20 -32.82 2.54
N ALA A 34 8.74 -34.06 2.64
CA ALA A 34 9.52 -35.26 2.30
C ALA A 34 9.97 -35.27 0.82
N PHE A 35 9.09 -34.90 -0.12
CA PHE A 35 9.47 -34.73 -1.52
C PHE A 35 10.54 -33.64 -1.70
N PHE A 36 10.39 -32.50 -1.02
CA PHE A 36 11.34 -31.39 -1.16
C PHE A 36 12.75 -31.75 -0.67
N THR A 37 12.86 -32.52 0.43
CA THR A 37 14.15 -33.05 0.91
C THR A 37 14.75 -34.08 -0.04
N PHE A 38 13.94 -34.92 -0.69
CA PHE A 38 14.42 -35.92 -1.64
C PHE A 38 14.95 -35.26 -2.92
N THR A 39 14.26 -34.26 -3.47
CA THR A 39 14.71 -33.50 -4.63
C THR A 39 16.01 -32.73 -4.35
N LEU A 40 16.17 -32.16 -3.15
CA LEU A 40 17.42 -31.51 -2.75
C LEU A 40 18.58 -32.51 -2.69
N LEU A 41 18.40 -33.68 -2.07
CA LEU A 41 19.42 -34.75 -2.03
C LEU A 41 19.82 -35.21 -3.43
N LEU A 42 18.86 -35.46 -4.32
CA LEU A 42 19.13 -35.80 -5.73
C LEU A 42 19.92 -34.70 -6.45
N SER A 43 19.53 -33.43 -6.29
CA SER A 43 20.24 -32.31 -6.94
C SER A 43 21.67 -32.15 -6.43
N GLY A 44 21.91 -32.34 -5.12
CA GLY A 44 23.25 -32.33 -4.54
C GLY A 44 24.11 -33.51 -5.00
N LEU A 45 23.53 -34.71 -5.11
CA LEU A 45 24.22 -35.90 -5.60
C LEU A 45 24.62 -35.75 -7.08
N VAL A 46 23.72 -35.22 -7.93
CA VAL A 46 24.04 -34.88 -9.33
C VAL A 46 25.16 -33.82 -9.39
N PHE A 47 25.10 -32.75 -8.59
CA PHE A 47 26.13 -31.71 -8.60
C PHE A 47 27.50 -32.22 -8.11
N TRP A 48 27.50 -33.15 -7.15
CA TRP A 48 28.71 -33.84 -6.66
C TRP A 48 29.31 -34.74 -7.74
N LEU A 49 28.50 -35.58 -8.42
CA LEU A 49 28.95 -36.38 -9.55
C LEU A 49 29.47 -35.52 -10.71
N LEU A 50 28.85 -34.35 -10.97
CA LEU A 50 29.31 -33.41 -11.98
C LEU A 50 30.69 -32.82 -11.62
N ASN A 51 30.92 -32.47 -10.35
CA ASN A 51 32.23 -32.04 -9.86
C ASN A 51 33.29 -33.16 -9.92
N LEU A 52 32.89 -34.42 -9.78
CA LEU A 52 33.78 -35.57 -9.87
C LEU A 52 34.15 -35.89 -11.33
N ALA A 53 33.23 -35.68 -12.28
CA ALA A 53 33.47 -35.86 -13.71
C ALA A 53 34.21 -34.68 -14.37
N PHE A 54 33.97 -33.45 -13.88
CA PHE A 54 34.60 -32.22 -14.35
C PHE A 54 35.39 -31.57 -13.21
N GLY A 55 36.26 -32.36 -12.56
CA GLY A 55 37.15 -31.89 -11.50
C GLY A 55 38.02 -30.72 -11.97
N PRO A 56 38.46 -29.84 -11.05
CA PRO A 56 39.16 -28.62 -11.42
C PRO A 56 40.42 -28.92 -12.23
N THR A 57 40.44 -28.50 -13.49
CA THR A 57 41.67 -28.37 -14.26
C THR A 57 42.49 -27.27 -13.62
N ASP A 58 43.62 -27.62 -13.00
CA ASP A 58 44.48 -26.68 -12.28
C ASP A 58 44.93 -25.52 -13.19
N ALA A 59 44.29 -24.36 -13.03
CA ALA A 59 44.59 -23.14 -13.77
C ALA A 59 45.80 -22.40 -13.19
N SER A 60 46.85 -23.16 -12.84
CA SER A 60 48.17 -22.62 -12.52
C SER A 60 48.89 -22.26 -13.82
N ASP A 61 48.69 -21.03 -14.31
CA ASP A 61 49.75 -20.14 -14.83
C ASP A 61 49.16 -18.91 -15.55
N ALA A 62 49.12 -17.78 -14.82
CA ALA A 62 48.93 -16.44 -15.40
C ALA A 62 49.42 -15.34 -14.43
N ALA A 63 50.65 -15.46 -13.92
CA ALA A 63 51.24 -14.41 -13.09
C ALA A 63 51.65 -13.20 -13.95
N GLY A 64 51.12 -12.01 -13.62
CA GLY A 64 51.69 -10.73 -14.06
C GLY A 64 50.74 -9.73 -14.69
N SER A 65 50.32 -8.74 -13.90
CA SER A 65 50.45 -7.33 -14.31
C SER A 65 50.53 -6.43 -13.07
N ALA A 66 51.17 -5.26 -13.22
CA ALA A 66 51.69 -4.47 -12.11
C ALA A 66 50.61 -3.77 -11.25
N ASN A 67 50.91 -3.65 -9.96
CA ASN A 67 50.27 -2.68 -9.08
C ASN A 67 50.60 -1.25 -9.53
N SER A 68 49.59 -0.37 -9.61
CA SER A 68 49.78 1.09 -9.66
C SER A 68 49.15 1.72 -8.42
N PRO A 69 49.93 2.30 -7.48
CA PRO A 69 49.37 2.94 -6.30
C PRO A 69 48.72 4.29 -6.69
N VAL A 70 47.40 4.35 -6.67
CA VAL A 70 46.67 5.61 -6.87
C VAL A 70 46.88 6.50 -5.64
N LYS A 71 47.73 7.52 -5.82
CA LYS A 71 48.00 8.58 -4.86
C LYS A 71 46.68 9.24 -4.41
N PRO A 72 46.36 9.30 -3.10
CA PRO A 72 45.19 10.02 -2.63
C PRO A 72 45.36 11.52 -2.95
N ALA A 73 44.34 12.11 -3.58
CA ALA A 73 44.30 13.54 -3.83
C ALA A 73 43.87 14.26 -2.54
N GLU A 74 44.76 15.09 -2.03
CA GLU A 74 44.54 16.02 -0.93
C GLU A 74 43.53 17.09 -1.37
N ILE A 75 42.32 17.07 -0.79
CA ILE A 75 41.26 18.06 -1.11
C ILE A 75 41.28 19.14 -0.03
N ASP A 76 41.72 20.32 -0.45
CA ASP A 76 41.97 21.48 0.38
C ASP A 76 40.67 22.03 1.01
N GLN A 77 40.58 22.03 2.35
CA GLN A 77 39.44 22.59 3.09
C GLN A 77 39.54 24.12 3.19
N SER A 78 39.51 24.78 2.03
CA SER A 78 39.54 26.23 1.91
C SER A 78 38.23 26.85 2.43
N ALA A 79 38.35 27.65 3.50
CA ALA A 79 37.23 28.12 4.30
C ALA A 79 36.25 29.05 3.55
N ILE A 80 35.00 28.60 3.38
CA ILE A 80 33.89 29.50 3.02
C ILE A 80 33.43 30.25 4.28
N LYS A 81 34.02 31.43 4.48
CA LYS A 81 33.61 32.41 5.50
C LYS A 81 32.29 33.06 5.09
N HIS A 82 31.18 32.60 5.65
CA HIS A 82 29.91 33.31 5.53
C HIS A 82 29.76 34.36 6.65
N ASP A 83 30.04 35.61 6.28
CA ASP A 83 29.78 36.77 7.12
C ASP A 83 28.27 36.97 7.38
N ALA A 84 27.93 37.40 8.60
CA ALA A 84 26.55 37.63 9.01
C ALA A 84 26.06 39.04 8.64
N PRO A 85 24.86 39.20 8.06
CA PRO A 85 24.21 40.49 7.93
C PRO A 85 23.24 40.78 9.09
N SER A 86 23.47 41.93 9.72
CA SER A 86 22.51 42.84 10.36
C SER A 86 21.30 42.31 11.14
N GLN A 87 21.27 42.68 12.43
CA GLN A 87 20.02 42.92 13.16
C GLN A 87 19.19 44.00 12.46
N THR A 88 17.94 43.71 12.10
CA THR A 88 16.96 44.75 11.74
C THR A 88 16.03 44.99 12.92
N LYS A 89 16.17 46.15 13.55
CA LYS A 89 15.33 46.59 14.67
C LYS A 89 14.16 47.45 14.15
N ALA A 90 12.95 46.94 14.29
CA ALA A 90 11.69 47.70 14.36
C ALA A 90 10.79 46.91 15.35
N GLU A 91 10.28 47.42 16.47
CA GLU A 91 9.73 48.74 16.83
C GLU A 91 8.30 48.95 16.32
N THR A 92 7.36 49.05 17.29
CA THR A 92 5.91 49.35 17.10
C THR A 92 5.13 48.18 16.44
N GLU A 93 3.88 47.86 16.79
CA GLU A 93 2.81 48.65 17.40
C GLU A 93 2.02 47.92 18.51
N ASN A 94 1.36 48.71 19.36
CA ASN A 94 0.49 48.21 20.43
C ASN A 94 -0.89 47.84 19.84
N ALA A 95 -1.10 46.56 19.54
CA ALA A 95 -2.40 46.03 19.10
C ALA A 95 -3.40 45.99 20.28
N GLN A 96 -3.85 47.17 20.72
CA GLN A 96 -4.83 47.34 21.78
C GLN A 96 -6.17 46.74 21.32
N ALA A 97 -6.68 45.77 22.07
CA ALA A 97 -7.78 44.93 21.62
C ALA A 97 -9.12 45.69 21.60
N ASP A 98 -9.54 46.13 20.41
CA ASP A 98 -10.91 46.55 20.16
C ASP A 98 -11.87 45.39 20.46
N ALA A 99 -12.64 45.52 21.55
CA ALA A 99 -13.71 44.59 21.85
C ALA A 99 -14.79 44.73 20.77
N PRO A 100 -15.25 43.64 20.13
CA PRO A 100 -16.21 43.72 19.04
C PRO A 100 -17.49 44.42 19.53
N PRO A 101 -18.01 45.41 18.79
CA PRO A 101 -19.12 46.23 19.25
C PRO A 101 -20.34 45.35 19.53
N VAL A 102 -20.76 45.31 20.81
CA VAL A 102 -21.89 44.50 21.24
C VAL A 102 -23.13 44.94 20.44
N PRO A 103 -23.74 44.04 19.64
CA PRO A 103 -24.85 44.43 18.78
C PRO A 103 -26.03 44.89 19.65
N LYS A 104 -26.35 46.18 19.56
CA LYS A 104 -27.52 46.77 20.22
C LYS A 104 -28.78 46.15 19.61
N LEU A 105 -29.34 45.15 20.30
CA LEU A 105 -30.63 44.54 19.97
C LEU A 105 -31.69 45.64 19.93
N GLN A 106 -32.25 45.90 18.75
CA GLN A 106 -33.35 46.85 18.58
C GLN A 106 -34.63 46.26 19.15
N GLY A 107 -34.93 46.61 20.39
CA GLY A 107 -36.15 46.26 21.10
C GLY A 107 -36.29 47.12 22.36
N PRO A 108 -37.50 47.18 22.97
CA PRO A 108 -37.72 47.92 24.21
C PRO A 108 -36.91 47.33 25.37
N ASP A 109 -36.56 48.19 26.33
CA ASP A 109 -35.72 47.82 27.47
C ASP A 109 -36.40 46.82 28.40
N ALA A 110 -35.59 45.95 28.99
CA ALA A 110 -36.04 44.85 29.84
C ALA A 110 -36.89 45.35 31.03
N GLY A 111 -38.16 44.94 31.05
CA GLY A 111 -39.13 45.33 32.08
C GLY A 111 -40.14 46.40 31.66
N GLN A 112 -40.00 47.01 30.47
CA GLN A 112 -41.06 47.86 29.91
C GLN A 112 -42.30 47.03 29.53
N ILE A 113 -43.49 47.61 29.71
CA ILE A 113 -44.75 47.00 29.29
C ILE A 113 -44.90 47.23 27.78
N VAL A 114 -44.59 46.22 26.98
CA VAL A 114 -44.76 46.26 25.53
C VAL A 114 -46.26 46.20 25.20
N ALA A 115 -46.72 47.06 24.29
CA ALA A 115 -48.11 47.09 23.87
C ALA A 115 -48.55 45.72 23.29
N PRO A 116 -49.74 45.21 23.62
CA PRO A 116 -50.20 43.92 23.11
C PRO A 116 -50.32 43.95 21.58
N PRO A 117 -49.96 42.86 20.88
CA PRO A 117 -50.00 42.81 19.43
C PRO A 117 -51.43 43.03 18.92
N SER A 118 -51.62 44.05 18.07
CA SER A 118 -52.93 44.49 17.57
C SER A 118 -53.68 43.46 16.70
N ARG A 119 -53.01 42.36 16.32
CA ARG A 119 -53.60 41.23 15.61
C ARG A 119 -53.55 40.00 16.51
N ASN A 120 -54.71 39.54 16.96
CA ASN A 120 -54.82 38.31 17.74
C ASN A 120 -54.65 37.08 16.82
N VAL A 121 -53.48 36.44 16.87
CA VAL A 121 -53.10 35.29 16.02
C VAL A 121 -53.16 33.94 16.75
N THR A 122 -53.57 33.91 18.02
CA THR A 122 -53.60 32.69 18.85
C THR A 122 -54.88 32.64 19.69
N PRO A 123 -55.94 31.94 19.24
CA PRO A 123 -57.14 31.76 20.06
C PRO A 123 -56.81 31.01 21.35
N ASN A 124 -57.51 31.36 22.43
CA ASN A 124 -57.46 30.75 23.77
C ASN A 124 -56.16 30.89 24.59
N PHE A 125 -55.21 31.75 24.22
CA PHE A 125 -54.22 32.24 25.19
C PHE A 125 -54.75 33.47 25.95
N GLN A 126 -54.90 33.33 27.26
CA GLN A 126 -55.26 34.46 28.14
C GLN A 126 -54.12 35.48 28.17
N LEU A 127 -54.45 36.75 27.97
CA LEU A 127 -53.50 37.88 27.94
C LEU A 127 -53.05 38.28 29.36
N SER A 128 -52.33 37.38 30.02
CA SER A 128 -51.48 37.75 31.16
C SER A 128 -50.43 38.77 30.68
N PRO A 129 -50.12 39.84 31.41
CA PRO A 129 -49.17 40.87 30.96
C PRO A 129 -47.80 40.24 30.68
N LEU A 130 -47.36 40.31 29.42
CA LEU A 130 -46.04 39.81 29.01
C LEU A 130 -44.94 40.74 29.52
N HIS A 131 -44.56 40.56 30.79
CA HIS A 131 -43.33 41.12 31.31
C HIS A 131 -42.14 40.53 30.53
N GLN A 132 -41.50 41.38 29.72
CA GLN A 132 -40.34 40.99 28.91
C GLN A 132 -39.20 40.54 29.83
N ALA A 133 -38.99 39.22 29.88
CA ALA A 133 -37.96 38.62 30.73
C ALA A 133 -36.59 39.23 30.43
N LYS A 134 -35.85 39.57 31.50
CA LYS A 134 -34.52 40.19 31.38
C LYS A 134 -33.62 39.31 30.50
N PRO A 135 -32.93 39.86 29.48
CA PRO A 135 -32.10 39.09 28.56
C PRO A 135 -31.19 38.13 29.29
N LEU A 136 -31.30 36.83 28.96
CA LEU A 136 -30.57 35.77 29.62
C LEU A 136 -29.06 35.99 29.43
N THR A 137 -28.39 36.42 30.49
CA THR A 137 -26.94 36.57 30.50
C THR A 137 -26.31 35.20 30.33
N ARG A 138 -25.55 35.02 29.24
CA ARG A 138 -24.76 33.80 29.05
C ARG A 138 -23.73 33.73 30.17
N ALA A 139 -23.90 32.78 31.09
CA ALA A 139 -22.84 32.39 32.00
C ALA A 139 -21.59 32.05 31.16
N VAL A 140 -20.42 32.55 31.57
CA VAL A 140 -19.17 32.26 30.87
C VAL A 140 -18.94 30.75 30.93
N GLY A 141 -19.09 30.08 29.79
CA GLY A 141 -18.93 28.63 29.70
C GLY A 141 -17.54 28.24 30.16
N LYS A 142 -17.43 27.19 30.98
CA LYS A 142 -16.13 26.60 31.31
C LYS A 142 -15.41 26.28 30.01
N ALA A 143 -14.14 26.68 29.90
CA ALA A 143 -13.33 26.38 28.73
C ALA A 143 -13.40 24.88 28.42
N LEU A 144 -13.60 24.56 27.14
CA LEU A 144 -13.58 23.17 26.68
C LEU A 144 -12.24 22.53 27.08
N PRO A 145 -12.22 21.29 27.59
CA PRO A 145 -10.98 20.61 27.89
C PRO A 145 -10.12 20.51 26.61
N PRO A 146 -8.79 20.60 26.71
CA PRO A 146 -7.92 20.50 25.54
C PRO A 146 -8.16 19.16 24.82
N PRO A 147 -8.10 19.13 23.48
CA PRO A 147 -8.38 17.91 22.72
C PRO A 147 -7.42 16.78 23.13
N PRO A 148 -7.91 15.52 23.20
CA PRO A 148 -7.12 14.40 23.69
C PRO A 148 -5.88 14.17 22.80
N LYS A 149 -4.71 14.04 23.44
CA LYS A 149 -3.45 13.77 22.74
C LYS A 149 -3.54 12.43 22.00
N LEU A 150 -3.40 12.49 20.67
CA LEU A 150 -3.36 11.29 19.83
C LEU A 150 -2.05 10.52 20.05
N PRO A 151 -2.06 9.18 20.01
CA PRO A 151 -0.83 8.39 20.20
C PRO A 151 0.18 8.58 19.04
N PRO A 152 1.46 8.24 19.25
CA PRO A 152 2.50 8.31 18.20
C PRO A 152 2.19 7.41 17.00
N LEU A 153 2.71 7.78 15.82
CA LEU A 153 2.62 6.94 14.63
C LEU A 153 3.56 5.73 14.78
N PRO A 154 3.13 4.50 14.43
CA PRO A 154 4.03 3.36 14.41
C PRO A 154 5.00 3.54 13.23
N LEU A 155 6.31 3.36 13.47
CA LEU A 155 7.33 3.49 12.42
C LEU A 155 7.19 2.45 11.29
N ILE A 156 6.48 1.33 11.55
CA ILE A 156 6.28 0.21 10.62
C ILE A 156 4.79 -0.11 10.50
N PHE A 157 4.27 -0.04 9.27
CA PHE A 157 2.87 -0.26 8.91
C PHE A 157 2.69 -1.61 8.23
N ARG A 158 1.84 -2.47 8.82
CA ARG A 158 1.49 -3.80 8.27
C ARG A 158 0.33 -3.78 7.27
N LYS A 159 -0.39 -2.66 7.16
CA LYS A 159 -1.49 -2.45 6.20
C LYS A 159 -1.23 -1.15 5.44
N VAL A 160 -1.11 -1.27 4.12
CA VAL A 160 -0.85 -0.15 3.21
C VAL A 160 -1.86 -0.25 2.07
N GLY A 161 -2.67 0.79 1.89
CA GLY A 161 -3.45 1.01 0.68
C GLY A 161 -2.64 1.83 -0.33
N ILE A 162 -2.99 1.76 -1.61
CA ILE A 162 -2.32 2.51 -2.67
C ILE A 162 -3.34 3.31 -3.48
N LEU A 163 -3.18 4.63 -3.49
CA LEU A 163 -4.04 5.54 -4.24
C LEU A 163 -3.52 5.76 -5.67
N GLY A 164 -2.20 5.87 -5.83
CA GLY A 164 -1.52 6.09 -7.12
C GLY A 164 -0.06 5.63 -7.09
N PRO A 165 0.70 5.78 -8.19
CA PRO A 165 2.06 5.26 -8.32
C PRO A 165 3.08 5.89 -7.35
N ASN A 166 2.82 7.10 -6.82
CA ASN A 166 3.61 7.69 -5.74
C ASN A 166 2.78 8.00 -4.48
N ARG A 167 1.53 7.51 -4.34
CA ARG A 167 0.66 7.82 -3.18
C ARG A 167 0.20 6.56 -2.45
N LEU A 168 0.69 6.43 -1.22
CA LEU A 168 0.36 5.37 -0.27
C LEU A 168 -0.63 5.90 0.79
N VAL A 169 -1.42 4.99 1.35
CA VAL A 169 -2.23 5.24 2.55
C VAL A 169 -1.80 4.25 3.62
N LEU A 170 -1.19 4.77 4.68
CA LEU A 170 -0.65 3.99 5.78
C LEU A 170 -1.76 3.79 6.82
N ILE A 171 -2.23 2.54 6.97
CA ILE A 171 -3.43 2.21 7.76
C ILE A 171 -3.04 1.64 9.11
N THR A 172 -3.47 2.32 10.18
CA THR A 172 -3.32 1.87 11.58
C THR A 172 -4.68 1.43 12.15
N LYS A 173 -4.74 1.05 13.43
CA LYS A 173 -6.01 0.74 14.11
C LYS A 173 -6.93 1.96 14.32
N GLN A 174 -6.40 3.18 14.26
CA GLN A 174 -7.09 4.41 14.71
C GLN A 174 -7.11 5.54 13.68
N ARG A 175 -6.27 5.46 12.63
CA ARG A 175 -6.16 6.48 11.57
C ARG A 175 -5.54 5.91 10.29
N SER A 176 -5.85 6.56 9.19
CA SER A 176 -5.19 6.41 7.89
C SER A 176 -4.40 7.68 7.56
N GLN A 177 -3.12 7.56 7.20
CA GLN A 177 -2.30 8.70 6.78
C GLN A 177 -2.01 8.62 5.27
N SER A 178 -2.31 9.68 4.51
CA SER A 178 -1.88 9.79 3.10
C SER A 178 -0.42 10.24 3.05
N VAL A 179 0.38 9.53 2.27
CA VAL A 179 1.81 9.77 2.09
C VAL A 179 2.16 9.73 0.62
N THR A 180 2.83 10.77 0.14
CA THR A 180 3.47 10.84 -1.16
C THR A 180 4.91 10.35 -1.04
N LEU A 181 5.39 9.51 -1.95
CA LEU A 181 6.81 9.19 -2.05
C LEU A 181 7.59 10.47 -2.41
N SER A 182 8.69 10.73 -1.70
CA SER A 182 9.59 11.85 -1.96
C SER A 182 10.42 11.66 -3.23
N HIS A 183 10.83 12.76 -3.87
CA HIS A 183 11.76 12.80 -5.01
C HIS A 183 11.27 12.06 -6.27
N VAL A 184 9.96 11.87 -6.42
CA VAL A 184 9.35 11.21 -7.59
C VAL A 184 8.04 11.88 -8.03
N THR A 185 8.06 12.44 -9.23
CA THR A 185 6.92 13.04 -9.92
C THR A 185 6.12 12.00 -10.71
N ILE A 186 4.79 12.17 -10.69
CA ILE A 186 3.86 11.32 -11.45
C ILE A 186 3.90 11.75 -12.93
N PRO A 187 4.02 10.82 -13.90
CA PRO A 187 3.75 11.16 -15.30
C PRO A 187 2.30 11.64 -15.50
N ASP A 188 2.00 12.27 -16.64
CA ASP A 188 0.62 12.61 -17.03
C ASP A 188 -0.28 11.35 -16.87
N PRO A 189 -1.44 11.42 -16.17
CA PRO A 189 -2.38 10.30 -16.11
C PRO A 189 -2.86 9.80 -17.48
N LYS A 190 -2.74 10.60 -18.54
CA LYS A 190 -3.00 10.21 -19.94
C LYS A 190 -1.83 9.50 -20.64
N ALA A 191 -0.62 9.55 -20.07
CA ALA A 191 0.56 8.92 -20.68
C ALA A 191 0.34 7.41 -20.85
N LEU A 192 0.65 6.90 -22.05
CA LEU A 192 0.55 5.50 -22.41
C LEU A 192 1.93 4.84 -22.33
N CYS A 193 1.98 3.68 -21.68
CA CYS A 193 3.17 2.84 -21.55
C CYS A 193 2.98 1.60 -22.42
N SER A 194 4.04 1.12 -23.05
CA SER A 194 4.04 -0.19 -23.72
C SER A 194 4.21 -1.31 -22.68
N PHE A 195 3.29 -2.28 -22.66
CA PHE A 195 3.41 -3.47 -21.82
C PHE A 195 2.80 -4.69 -22.52
N GLY A 196 3.64 -5.67 -22.89
CA GLY A 196 3.20 -6.84 -23.66
C GLY A 196 2.56 -6.47 -25.00
N GLY A 197 3.14 -5.50 -25.71
CA GLY A 197 2.62 -4.96 -26.98
C GLY A 197 1.34 -4.12 -26.86
N ARG A 198 0.68 -4.08 -25.70
CA ARG A 198 -0.54 -3.30 -25.49
C ARG A 198 -0.19 -1.93 -24.90
N LYS A 199 -0.69 -0.85 -25.51
CA LYS A 199 -0.60 0.51 -24.94
C LYS A 199 -1.56 0.63 -23.76
N VAL A 200 -1.05 0.94 -22.58
CA VAL A 200 -1.81 0.98 -21.32
C VAL A 200 -1.49 2.24 -20.50
N PRO A 201 -2.46 2.86 -19.80
CA PRO A 201 -2.18 4.08 -19.03
C PRO A 201 -1.11 3.85 -17.94
N CYS A 202 0.00 4.58 -18.03
CA CYS A 202 1.17 4.44 -17.17
C CYS A 202 0.79 4.54 -15.68
N TYR A 203 -0.09 5.49 -15.32
CA TYR A 203 -0.60 5.68 -13.97
C TYR A 203 -1.24 4.40 -13.39
N LYS A 204 -2.06 3.71 -14.20
CA LYS A 204 -2.75 2.48 -13.79
C LYS A 204 -1.74 1.33 -13.62
N MET A 205 -0.79 1.21 -14.55
CA MET A 205 0.27 0.19 -14.49
C MET A 205 1.19 0.39 -13.28
N GLY A 206 1.71 1.60 -13.06
CA GLY A 206 2.55 1.92 -11.91
C GLY A 206 1.85 1.68 -10.57
N LYS A 207 0.57 2.08 -10.45
CA LYS A 207 -0.26 1.75 -9.28
C LYS A 207 -0.39 0.24 -9.06
N THR A 208 -0.67 -0.52 -10.12
CA THR A 208 -0.80 -1.99 -10.03
C THR A 208 0.54 -2.68 -9.76
N ALA A 209 1.66 -2.18 -10.31
CA ALA A 209 2.99 -2.69 -10.06
C ALA A 209 3.39 -2.49 -8.59
N LEU A 210 3.26 -1.26 -8.06
CA LEU A 210 3.54 -0.94 -6.66
C LEU A 210 2.63 -1.68 -5.68
N SER A 211 1.41 -2.06 -6.10
CA SER A 211 0.45 -2.84 -5.31
C SER A 211 0.62 -4.37 -5.43
N ARG A 212 1.44 -4.85 -6.38
CA ARG A 212 1.89 -6.26 -6.47
C ARG A 212 3.24 -6.43 -5.77
N PHE A 213 4.13 -5.45 -5.90
CA PHE A 213 5.05 -5.08 -4.82
C PHE A 213 4.25 -4.69 -3.56
N ILE A 214 4.90 -4.50 -2.41
CA ILE A 214 4.27 -4.20 -1.10
C ILE A 214 3.29 -5.28 -0.55
N ARG A 215 2.47 -5.96 -1.35
CA ARG A 215 1.41 -6.90 -0.93
C ARG A 215 1.93 -7.94 0.08
N GLY A 216 1.30 -7.98 1.26
CA GLY A 216 1.66 -8.91 2.34
C GLY A 216 2.96 -8.58 3.09
N ARG A 217 3.69 -7.53 2.71
CA ARG A 217 4.92 -7.07 3.35
C ARG A 217 4.67 -5.74 4.09
N ALA A 218 5.54 -5.39 5.05
CA ALA A 218 5.39 -4.18 5.87
C ALA A 218 6.26 -3.04 5.34
N VAL A 219 5.73 -1.81 5.37
CA VAL A 219 6.41 -0.57 4.93
C VAL A 219 6.68 0.32 6.14
N GLY A 220 7.79 1.03 6.15
CA GLY A 220 8.11 2.07 7.12
C GLY A 220 8.67 3.28 6.39
N CYS A 221 8.40 4.49 6.88
CA CYS A 221 8.80 5.73 6.21
C CYS A 221 9.45 6.71 7.17
N ILE A 222 10.43 7.46 6.67
CA ILE A 222 11.18 8.49 7.40
C ILE A 222 10.56 9.87 7.07
N GLY A 223 10.51 10.78 8.06
CA GLY A 223 9.87 12.10 7.94
C GLY A 223 8.40 12.18 8.37
N LEU A 224 7.82 11.11 8.94
CA LEU A 224 6.42 11.08 9.41
C LEU A 224 6.22 11.55 10.86
N GLN A 225 7.29 11.82 11.62
CA GLN A 225 7.19 12.04 13.07
C GLN A 225 6.80 13.49 13.40
N ASP A 226 7.39 14.47 12.71
CA ASP A 226 7.27 15.91 13.01
C ASP A 226 5.88 16.49 12.71
N VAL A 227 5.04 15.74 11.98
CA VAL A 227 3.71 16.17 11.53
C VAL A 227 2.59 15.85 12.53
N GLN A 228 2.92 15.41 13.76
CA GLN A 228 1.92 15.22 14.82
C GLN A 228 1.55 16.53 15.53
N GLU A 229 2.47 17.48 15.67
CA GLU A 229 2.19 18.77 16.31
C GLU A 229 1.64 19.81 15.32
N ARG A 230 2.11 19.75 14.06
CA ARG A 230 1.68 20.69 13.01
C ARG A 230 0.31 20.28 12.49
N THR A 231 -0.73 20.83 13.14
CA THR A 231 -2.17 20.81 12.81
C THR A 231 -2.52 20.16 11.46
N ALA A 232 -3.34 19.10 11.51
CA ALA A 232 -3.66 18.20 10.39
C ALA A 232 -4.49 18.83 9.24
N LYS A 233 -3.97 19.88 8.61
CA LYS A 233 -4.38 20.33 7.27
C LYS A 233 -4.17 19.16 6.31
N ALA A 234 -5.19 18.85 5.50
CA ALA A 234 -5.29 17.60 4.73
C ALA A 234 -4.38 17.49 3.50
N GLY A 235 -3.12 17.93 3.61
CA GLY A 235 -2.08 17.71 2.61
C GLY A 235 -1.50 16.29 2.68
N SER A 236 -1.13 15.73 1.52
CA SER A 236 -0.40 14.46 1.45
C SER A 236 1.07 14.70 1.78
N GLN A 237 1.56 14.11 2.87
CA GLN A 237 2.91 14.31 3.40
C GLN A 237 3.95 13.64 2.50
N THR A 238 5.06 14.30 2.15
CA THR A 238 6.18 13.70 1.41
C THR A 238 7.11 12.93 2.34
N ALA A 239 7.43 11.67 2.02
CA ALA A 239 8.32 10.83 2.83
C ALA A 239 9.08 9.79 1.99
N GLN A 240 10.29 9.42 2.42
CA GLN A 240 11.01 8.26 1.91
C GLN A 240 10.44 6.99 2.57
N CYS A 241 10.09 5.97 1.80
CA CYS A 241 9.42 4.76 2.30
C CYS A 241 10.13 3.49 1.84
N PHE A 242 10.36 2.57 2.79
CA PHE A 242 11.22 1.40 2.62
C PHE A 242 10.48 0.08 2.84
N LEU A 243 10.95 -0.98 2.16
CA LEU A 243 10.39 -2.33 2.17
C LEU A 243 11.49 -3.38 2.39
N GLY A 244 11.27 -4.40 3.24
CA GLY A 244 12.28 -5.44 3.49
C GLY A 244 12.13 -6.12 4.85
N SER A 245 13.18 -6.84 5.27
CA SER A 245 13.32 -7.36 6.64
C SER A 245 14.10 -6.40 7.55
N GLY A 246 15.07 -5.67 6.99
CA GLY A 246 15.94 -4.73 7.71
C GLY A 246 15.29 -3.42 8.18
N LEU A 247 13.95 -3.28 8.08
CA LEU A 247 13.26 -2.00 8.37
C LEU A 247 13.61 -1.43 9.75
N LYS A 248 13.67 -2.27 10.78
CA LYS A 248 13.99 -1.82 12.15
C LYS A 248 15.37 -1.14 12.18
N SER A 249 16.38 -1.78 11.61
CA SER A 249 17.75 -1.28 11.59
C SER A 249 17.86 0.02 10.80
N ARG A 250 17.25 0.09 9.59
CA ARG A 250 17.25 1.33 8.78
C ARG A 250 16.58 2.49 9.51
N LEU A 251 15.49 2.22 10.24
CA LEU A 251 14.78 3.21 11.06
C LEU A 251 15.56 3.66 12.32
N THR A 252 16.59 2.90 12.74
CA THR A 252 17.55 3.30 13.78
C THR A 252 18.87 3.83 13.22
N GLY A 253 18.96 4.09 11.90
CA GLY A 253 20.14 4.67 11.26
C GLY A 253 21.19 3.67 10.77
N ASP A 254 20.94 2.36 10.82
CA ASP A 254 21.84 1.36 10.20
C ASP A 254 21.76 1.47 8.67
N GLU A 255 22.88 1.84 8.06
CA GLU A 255 22.99 2.02 6.63
C GLU A 255 22.97 0.69 5.85
N GLN A 256 23.52 -0.38 6.42
CA GLN A 256 23.68 -1.69 5.78
C GLN A 256 22.41 -2.57 5.82
N ALA A 257 21.33 -2.02 6.36
CA ALA A 257 20.04 -2.69 6.46
C ALA A 257 19.52 -3.19 5.09
N ARG A 258 19.20 -4.48 4.99
CA ARG A 258 18.59 -5.10 3.79
C ARG A 258 17.15 -4.60 3.59
N VAL A 259 17.03 -3.45 2.95
CA VAL A 259 15.78 -2.78 2.55
C VAL A 259 15.84 -2.30 1.10
N THR A 260 14.68 -2.05 0.52
CA THR A 260 14.51 -1.44 -0.80
C THR A 260 13.70 -0.16 -0.63
N ASP A 261 14.21 0.96 -1.14
CA ASP A 261 13.44 2.20 -1.28
C ASP A 261 12.37 2.02 -2.37
N LEU A 262 11.13 2.38 -2.04
CA LEU A 262 9.99 2.29 -2.95
C LEU A 262 10.06 3.33 -4.08
N ALA A 263 10.68 4.49 -3.85
CA ALA A 263 10.84 5.53 -4.87
C ALA A 263 11.88 5.09 -5.92
N ALA A 264 13.10 4.73 -5.48
CA ALA A 264 14.13 4.10 -6.31
C ALA A 264 13.57 2.92 -7.13
N TRP A 265 12.82 2.01 -6.49
CA TRP A 265 12.21 0.87 -7.18
C TRP A 265 11.21 1.30 -8.26
N MET A 266 10.39 2.31 -8.02
CA MET A 266 9.46 2.82 -9.03
C MET A 266 10.16 3.50 -10.21
N VAL A 267 11.26 4.23 -9.96
CA VAL A 267 12.11 4.82 -11.02
C VAL A 267 12.77 3.73 -11.86
N ARG A 268 13.35 2.70 -11.23
CA ARG A 268 14.12 1.63 -11.89
C ARG A 268 13.31 0.75 -12.86
N TYR A 269 11.99 0.73 -12.69
CA TYR A 269 11.06 0.07 -13.62
C TYR A 269 10.29 1.06 -14.52
N GLY A 270 10.64 2.35 -14.47
CA GLY A 270 10.08 3.40 -15.32
C GLY A 270 8.61 3.72 -15.02
N TRP A 271 8.13 3.58 -13.79
CA TRP A 271 6.73 3.86 -13.44
C TRP A 271 6.47 5.30 -12.96
N VAL A 272 7.53 6.02 -12.61
CA VAL A 272 7.55 7.44 -12.21
C VAL A 272 8.79 8.11 -12.78
N VAL A 273 8.79 9.44 -12.84
CA VAL A 273 9.97 10.24 -13.19
C VAL A 273 10.60 10.71 -11.86
N PRO A 274 11.92 10.56 -11.64
CA PRO A 274 12.56 11.13 -10.46
C PRO A 274 12.60 12.66 -10.57
N ASP A 275 12.59 13.32 -9.43
CA ASP A 275 12.87 14.76 -9.34
C ASP A 275 14.40 14.98 -9.50
N ASP A 276 14.81 16.16 -9.98
CA ASP A 276 16.17 16.39 -10.48
C ASP A 276 17.29 16.02 -9.49
N GLY A 277 18.32 15.35 -10.02
CA GLY A 277 19.50 14.87 -9.27
C GLY A 277 19.30 13.59 -8.46
N GLN A 278 18.05 13.16 -8.20
CA GLN A 278 17.78 11.91 -7.46
C GLN A 278 17.59 10.71 -8.40
N TYR A 279 17.88 9.50 -7.91
CA TYR A 279 17.67 8.20 -8.59
C TYR A 279 18.15 8.13 -10.07
N GLN A 280 19.27 8.79 -10.39
CA GLN A 280 19.74 8.93 -11.77
C GLN A 280 20.29 7.62 -12.35
N GLU A 281 20.87 6.76 -11.51
CA GLU A 281 21.29 5.41 -11.90
C GLU A 281 20.08 4.53 -12.25
N GLU A 282 19.03 4.56 -11.43
CA GLU A 282 17.77 3.86 -11.69
C GLU A 282 17.07 4.36 -12.94
N LEU A 283 17.14 5.67 -13.21
CA LEU A 283 16.62 6.29 -14.43
C LEU A 283 17.41 5.83 -15.67
N ALA A 284 18.73 5.73 -15.57
CA ALA A 284 19.59 5.19 -16.62
C ALA A 284 19.31 3.69 -16.85
N ASP A 285 19.13 2.91 -15.78
CA ASP A 285 18.71 1.51 -15.82
C ASP A 285 17.36 1.35 -16.55
N ALA A 286 16.36 2.18 -16.20
CA ALA A 286 15.02 2.12 -16.79
C ALA A 286 15.01 2.50 -18.28
N LYS A 287 15.80 3.51 -18.69
CA LYS A 287 16.01 3.90 -20.09
C LYS A 287 16.77 2.82 -20.87
N ARG A 288 17.91 2.34 -20.35
CA ARG A 288 18.76 1.30 -20.98
C ARG A 288 18.00 -0.01 -21.20
N LEU A 289 17.17 -0.38 -20.22
CA LEU A 289 16.36 -1.61 -20.24
C LEU A 289 14.96 -1.40 -20.84
N LYS A 290 14.67 -0.21 -21.40
CA LYS A 290 13.42 0.13 -22.11
C LYS A 290 12.15 -0.22 -21.31
N ARG A 291 12.04 0.29 -20.08
CA ARG A 291 10.97 -0.08 -19.12
C ARG A 291 9.95 1.03 -18.88
N GLY A 292 8.68 0.64 -18.73
CA GLY A 292 7.60 1.53 -18.31
C GLY A 292 7.42 2.72 -19.26
N LEU A 293 7.59 3.93 -18.74
CA LEU A 293 7.60 5.21 -19.46
C LEU A 293 8.66 5.29 -20.56
N TYR A 294 9.71 4.47 -20.48
CA TYR A 294 10.84 4.43 -21.43
C TYR A 294 10.82 3.17 -22.31
N ALA A 295 9.74 2.39 -22.26
CA ALA A 295 9.51 1.32 -23.25
C ALA A 295 9.13 1.96 -24.60
N PRO A 296 9.73 1.54 -25.72
CA PRO A 296 9.32 2.00 -27.04
C PRO A 296 7.86 1.61 -27.30
N GLU A 297 7.20 2.33 -28.19
CA GLU A 297 6.00 1.81 -28.81
C GLU A 297 6.37 0.53 -29.59
N PRO A 298 5.55 -0.53 -29.52
CA PRO A 298 5.82 -1.75 -30.28
C PRO A 298 5.72 -1.43 -31.77
N SER A 299 6.64 -1.99 -32.56
CA SER A 299 6.53 -1.98 -34.02
C SER A 299 5.25 -2.71 -34.48
N ALA A 300 4.84 -2.47 -35.72
CA ALA A 300 3.69 -3.17 -36.30
C ALA A 300 3.89 -4.69 -36.28
N ASP A 301 5.10 -5.15 -36.55
CA ASP A 301 5.47 -6.56 -36.63
C ASP A 301 5.49 -7.22 -35.23
N GLU A 302 6.05 -6.54 -34.22
CA GLU A 302 5.98 -7.00 -32.81
C GLU A 302 4.53 -7.04 -32.30
N LEU A 303 3.70 -6.06 -32.68
CA LEU A 303 2.29 -6.02 -32.30
C LEU A 303 1.51 -7.20 -32.94
N GLU A 304 1.81 -7.54 -34.19
CA GLU A 304 1.17 -8.66 -34.88
C GLU A 304 1.64 -10.02 -34.35
N ALA A 305 2.95 -10.20 -34.11
CA ALA A 305 3.48 -11.39 -33.44
C ALA A 305 2.86 -11.59 -32.04
N LEU A 306 2.63 -10.52 -31.29
CA LEU A 306 1.97 -10.58 -29.98
C LEU A 306 0.46 -10.82 -30.06
N ARG A 307 -0.22 -10.48 -31.16
CA ARG A 307 -1.60 -10.93 -31.42
C ARG A 307 -1.64 -12.44 -31.73
N GLN A 308 -0.72 -12.93 -32.54
CA GLN A 308 -0.63 -14.35 -32.89
C GLN A 308 -0.38 -15.21 -31.65
N GLN A 309 0.59 -14.84 -30.80
CA GLN A 309 0.81 -15.51 -29.51
C GLN A 309 -0.41 -15.45 -28.56
N GLN A 310 -1.19 -14.36 -28.60
CA GLN A 310 -2.40 -14.24 -27.80
C GLN A 310 -3.50 -15.18 -28.31
N ALA A 311 -3.75 -15.22 -29.63
CA ALA A 311 -4.69 -16.15 -30.25
C ALA A 311 -4.30 -17.63 -30.04
N GLU A 312 -3.01 -17.95 -30.14
CA GLU A 312 -2.48 -19.29 -29.81
C GLU A 312 -2.73 -19.66 -28.34
N SER A 313 -2.47 -18.73 -27.41
CA SER A 313 -2.72 -18.98 -25.98
C SER A 313 -4.21 -19.10 -25.63
N GLU A 314 -5.09 -18.42 -26.36
CA GLU A 314 -6.54 -18.52 -26.21
C GLU A 314 -7.09 -19.82 -26.82
N ALA A 315 -6.53 -20.29 -27.94
CA ALA A 315 -6.85 -21.60 -28.52
C ALA A 315 -6.45 -22.76 -27.58
N LEU A 316 -5.21 -22.74 -27.07
CA LEU A 316 -4.72 -23.75 -26.12
C LEU A 316 -5.54 -23.78 -24.81
N ALA A 317 -6.05 -22.63 -24.35
CA ALA A 317 -6.95 -22.59 -23.21
C ALA A 317 -8.29 -23.31 -23.48
N LEU A 318 -8.86 -23.14 -24.68
CA LEU A 318 -10.08 -23.83 -25.10
C LEU A 318 -9.88 -25.35 -25.27
N GLU A 319 -8.70 -25.80 -25.73
CA GLU A 319 -8.34 -27.23 -25.76
C GLU A 319 -8.23 -27.84 -24.36
N ILE A 320 -7.68 -27.09 -23.38
CA ILE A 320 -7.62 -27.53 -21.98
C ILE A 320 -9.03 -27.61 -21.36
N ASP A 321 -9.88 -26.61 -21.58
CA ASP A 321 -11.26 -26.62 -21.03
C ASP A 321 -12.13 -27.72 -21.67
N THR A 322 -12.00 -27.95 -22.99
CA THR A 322 -12.75 -29.01 -23.69
C THR A 322 -12.28 -30.42 -23.34
N SER A 323 -10.97 -30.65 -23.21
CA SER A 323 -10.43 -31.94 -22.75
C SER A 323 -10.82 -32.24 -21.30
N ALA A 324 -10.79 -31.24 -20.41
CA ALA A 324 -11.28 -31.38 -19.04
C ALA A 324 -12.78 -31.75 -19.00
N ALA A 325 -13.61 -31.12 -19.84
CA ALA A 325 -15.04 -31.45 -19.95
C ALA A 325 -15.28 -32.88 -20.48
N ALA A 326 -14.43 -33.37 -21.39
CA ALA A 326 -14.50 -34.76 -21.87
C ALA A 326 -14.14 -35.78 -20.77
N THR A 327 -13.11 -35.51 -19.96
CA THR A 327 -12.74 -36.37 -18.82
C THR A 327 -13.85 -36.47 -17.78
N VAL A 328 -14.57 -35.37 -17.51
CA VAL A 328 -15.71 -35.39 -16.57
C VAL A 328 -16.80 -36.35 -17.06
N LYS A 329 -17.17 -36.32 -18.35
CA LYS A 329 -18.21 -37.20 -18.90
C LYS A 329 -17.83 -38.69 -18.81
N GLN A 330 -16.58 -39.04 -19.07
CA GLN A 330 -16.12 -40.44 -18.94
C GLN A 330 -16.16 -40.93 -17.48
N GLY A 331 -15.90 -40.06 -16.50
CA GLY A 331 -16.04 -40.37 -15.07
C GLY A 331 -17.49 -40.44 -14.58
N GLU A 332 -18.46 -39.97 -15.37
CA GLU A 332 -19.89 -40.06 -15.08
C GLU A 332 -20.46 -41.38 -15.62
N THR A 333 -20.15 -41.76 -16.87
CA THR A 333 -20.57 -43.06 -17.44
C THR A 333 -19.97 -44.26 -16.70
N ALA A 334 -18.70 -44.18 -16.28
CA ALA A 334 -18.06 -45.25 -15.50
C ALA A 334 -18.73 -45.50 -14.13
N LYS A 335 -19.47 -44.51 -13.60
CA LYS A 335 -20.17 -44.63 -12.32
C LYS A 335 -21.54 -45.30 -12.42
N GLU A 336 -22.24 -45.18 -13.54
CA GLU A 336 -23.47 -45.95 -13.78
C GLU A 336 -23.15 -47.45 -13.85
N GLU A 337 -22.10 -47.83 -14.57
CA GLU A 337 -21.66 -49.23 -14.71
C GLU A 337 -21.18 -49.85 -13.36
N GLU A 338 -20.50 -49.06 -12.52
CA GLU A 338 -20.10 -49.51 -11.17
C GLU A 338 -21.30 -49.64 -10.21
N GLN A 339 -22.40 -48.88 -10.41
CA GLN A 339 -23.61 -49.02 -9.59
C GLN A 339 -24.38 -50.31 -9.88
N ASP A 340 -24.54 -50.72 -11.14
CA ASP A 340 -25.21 -52.01 -11.46
C ASP A 340 -24.41 -53.22 -10.94
N LEU A 341 -23.07 -53.17 -10.99
CA LEU A 341 -22.22 -54.19 -10.39
C LEU A 341 -22.28 -54.22 -8.85
N SER A 342 -22.54 -53.09 -8.19
CA SER A 342 -22.70 -53.04 -6.73
C SER A 342 -23.93 -53.81 -6.21
N LEU A 343 -24.93 -54.05 -7.07
CA LEU A 343 -26.18 -54.70 -6.69
C LEU A 343 -26.06 -56.24 -6.56
N PHE A 344 -24.91 -56.82 -6.93
CA PHE A 344 -24.64 -58.27 -6.88
C PHE A 344 -23.63 -58.71 -5.81
N SER A 345 -23.01 -57.79 -5.07
CA SER A 345 -22.03 -58.10 -4.01
C SER A 345 -22.68 -58.18 -2.63
N GLY A 346 -23.30 -59.33 -2.33
CA GLY A 346 -23.84 -59.62 -0.99
C GLY A 346 -22.77 -59.94 0.06
N ASP A 347 -23.08 -59.64 1.32
CA ASP A 347 -22.54 -60.22 2.55
C ASP A 347 -21.06 -60.68 2.57
N VAL A 348 -20.13 -59.74 2.67
CA VAL A 348 -18.76 -60.03 3.13
C VAL A 348 -18.48 -59.35 4.47
N LEU A 349 -18.31 -60.20 5.48
CA LEU A 349 -17.97 -59.96 6.89
C LEU A 349 -17.11 -58.71 7.18
N ALA A 350 -17.50 -57.97 8.22
CA ALA A 350 -16.73 -56.84 8.74
C ALA A 350 -15.38 -57.31 9.34
N PRO A 351 -14.24 -56.69 8.96
CA PRO A 351 -12.95 -56.94 9.59
C PRO A 351 -12.84 -56.23 10.95
N ASP A 352 -12.08 -56.84 11.85
CA ASP A 352 -12.04 -56.49 13.28
C ASP A 352 -11.41 -55.12 13.63
N GLN A 353 -11.80 -54.58 14.78
CA GLN A 353 -11.30 -53.31 15.34
C GLN A 353 -9.88 -53.47 15.95
N VAL A 354 -8.85 -53.46 15.09
CA VAL A 354 -7.44 -53.49 15.54
C VAL A 354 -7.08 -52.19 16.28
N SER A 355 -7.13 -52.26 17.62
CA SER A 355 -6.75 -51.16 18.51
C SER A 355 -5.23 -50.90 18.47
N VAL A 356 -4.82 -49.69 18.09
CA VAL A 356 -3.41 -49.28 18.11
C VAL A 356 -3.07 -48.68 19.49
N PRO A 357 -2.03 -49.19 20.19
CA PRO A 357 -1.67 -48.70 21.52
C PRO A 357 -1.04 -47.30 21.47
N VAL A 358 -1.36 -46.50 22.49
CA VAL A 358 -0.66 -45.23 22.78
C VAL A 358 0.62 -45.55 23.57
N LEU A 359 1.75 -44.98 23.15
CA LEU A 359 3.01 -44.95 23.89
C LEU A 359 3.26 -43.55 24.47
N PRO A 360 4.01 -43.43 25.58
CA PRO A 360 4.09 -42.22 26.41
C PRO A 360 4.98 -41.10 25.84
#